data_AF-A0A6I4P0D8-F1
#
_entry.id   AF-A0A6I4P0D8-F1
#
_cell.length_a   1.000
_cell.length_b   1.000
_cell.length_c   1.000
_cell.angle_alpha   90.00
_cell.angle_beta   90.00
_cell.angle_gamma   90.00
#
_symmetry.space_group_name_H-M   'P 1'
#
loop_
_entity.id
_entity.type
_entity.pdbx_description
1 polymer ?
#
loop_
_entity_poly.entity_id
_entity_poly.type
_entity_poly.pdbx_seq_one_letter_code
_entity_poly.pdbx_strand_id
1 'polypeptide(L)'
;MSVDPVSSAAIADALRSAGARCEVVGPSGLAEALAQRWEHVLVEVDRSPGPDRFRAVAGLGARLARAGRAGAIAITAGAVGAAVRLRLAEAGFAGVVEADRLAARPGVLDAAEIALEDAGHLRSRLGLAAEGALEPFLQVCRSMPAAVWNDPTGASAAAPGRASVLCRLAENIAGFPGTRAAFPHFGPRAAPPSWDRVRAFVRAGFGLDD
;
A
#
# COMPACT_ATOMS: atom_id res chain seq x y z
N MET A 1 4.39 -22.75 7.17
CA MET A 1 2.96 -23.06 7.37
C MET A 1 2.17 -21.92 6.75
N SER A 2 1.48 -22.18 5.64
CA SER A 2 0.57 -21.19 5.03
C SER A 2 -0.71 -21.21 5.85
N VAL A 3 -0.95 -20.20 6.66
CA VAL A 3 -2.28 -19.99 7.27
C VAL A 3 -3.19 -19.60 6.11
N ASP A 4 -4.23 -20.40 5.85
CA ASP A 4 -5.22 -20.03 4.84
C ASP A 4 -5.79 -18.66 5.21
N PRO A 5 -5.80 -17.67 4.28
CA PRO A 5 -6.28 -16.34 4.61
C PRO A 5 -7.73 -16.42 5.06
N VAL A 6 -8.03 -15.81 6.21
CA VAL A 6 -9.39 -15.75 6.77
C VAL A 6 -10.32 -15.17 5.70
N SER A 7 -11.36 -15.93 5.33
CA SER A 7 -12.29 -15.50 4.30
C SER A 7 -13.08 -14.28 4.77
N SER A 8 -13.47 -13.40 3.84
CA SER A 8 -14.29 -12.22 4.15
C SER A 8 -15.65 -12.63 4.76
N ALA A 9 -16.11 -13.87 4.48
CA ALA A 9 -17.26 -14.48 5.14
C ALA A 9 -17.01 -14.78 6.63
N ALA A 10 -15.85 -15.37 6.97
CA ALA A 10 -15.49 -15.65 8.37
C ALA A 10 -15.35 -14.37 9.20
N ILE A 11 -14.78 -13.30 8.61
CA ILE A 11 -14.73 -11.98 9.25
C ILE A 11 -16.13 -11.44 9.50
N ALA A 12 -17.02 -11.51 8.50
CA ALA A 12 -18.39 -11.05 8.65
C ALA A 12 -19.16 -11.83 9.72
N ASP A 13 -18.96 -13.15 9.81
CA ASP A 13 -19.59 -13.97 10.84
C ASP A 13 -19.07 -13.65 12.25
N ALA A 14 -17.77 -13.38 12.40
CA ALA A 14 -17.19 -12.94 13.66
C ALA A 14 -17.77 -11.57 14.11
N LEU A 15 -17.90 -10.62 13.18
CA LEU A 15 -18.49 -9.31 13.45
C LEU A 15 -19.99 -9.41 13.80
N ARG A 16 -20.76 -10.22 13.07
CA ARG A 16 -22.17 -10.50 13.40
C ARG A 16 -22.33 -11.15 14.76
N SER A 17 -21.45 -12.08 15.11
CA SER A 17 -21.44 -12.74 16.43
C SER A 17 -21.15 -11.74 17.55
N ALA A 18 -20.41 -10.66 17.26
CA ALA A 18 -20.18 -9.54 18.17
C ALA A 18 -21.32 -8.50 18.19
N GLY A 19 -22.41 -8.72 17.45
CA GLY A 19 -23.58 -7.85 17.41
C GLY A 19 -23.57 -6.80 16.31
N ALA A 20 -22.58 -6.79 15.42
CA ALA A 20 -22.54 -5.84 14.30
C ALA A 20 -23.52 -6.24 13.18
N ARG A 21 -24.08 -5.24 12.50
CA ARG A 21 -24.81 -5.46 11.24
C ARG A 21 -23.81 -5.43 10.09
N CYS A 22 -23.65 -6.55 9.40
CA CYS A 22 -22.64 -6.69 8.35
C CYS A 22 -23.25 -7.19 7.03
N GLU A 23 -22.94 -6.48 5.96
CA GLU A 23 -23.19 -6.87 4.58
C GLU A 23 -21.85 -7.15 3.89
N VAL A 24 -21.75 -8.29 3.20
CA VAL A 24 -20.57 -8.64 2.41
C VAL A 24 -20.90 -8.39 0.96
N VAL A 25 -20.20 -7.43 0.35
CA VAL A 25 -20.37 -7.09 -1.06
C VAL A 25 -19.14 -7.48 -1.86
N GLY A 26 -19.34 -7.86 -3.12
CA GLY A 26 -18.25 -8.05 -4.07
C GLY A 26 -17.62 -6.73 -4.54
N PRO A 27 -16.55 -6.78 -5.34
CA PRO A 27 -15.85 -5.59 -5.83
C PRO A 27 -16.73 -4.60 -6.62
N SER A 28 -17.78 -5.08 -7.28
CA SER A 28 -18.76 -4.27 -8.00
C SER A 28 -19.70 -3.48 -7.07
N GLY A 29 -19.95 -3.98 -5.85
CA GLY A 29 -20.82 -3.36 -4.86
C GLY A 29 -20.13 -2.29 -3.99
N LEU A 30 -18.82 -2.09 -4.14
CA LEU A 30 -18.09 -1.12 -3.32
C LEU A 30 -18.65 0.31 -3.44
N ALA A 31 -18.99 0.76 -4.65
CA ALA A 31 -19.52 2.11 -4.85
C ALA A 31 -20.86 2.32 -4.12
N GLU A 32 -21.71 1.28 -4.12
CA GLU A 32 -22.98 1.27 -3.41
C GLU A 32 -22.76 1.25 -1.90
N ALA A 33 -21.86 0.39 -1.41
CA ALA A 33 -21.49 0.35 0.00
C ALA A 33 -20.96 1.71 0.49
N LEU A 34 -20.09 2.37 -0.26
CA LEU A 34 -19.57 3.70 0.12
C LEU A 34 -20.63 4.82 0.07
N ALA A 35 -21.74 4.62 -0.65
CA ALA A 35 -22.85 5.58 -0.75
C ALA A 35 -23.86 5.42 0.40
N GLN A 36 -23.90 4.26 1.05
CA GLN A 36 -24.77 3.99 2.19
C GLN A 36 -24.19 4.55 3.51
N ARG A 37 -25.02 4.63 4.55
CA ARG A 37 -24.63 5.13 5.88
C ARG A 37 -24.07 4.00 6.76
N TRP A 38 -22.90 3.49 6.40
CA TRP A 38 -22.14 2.59 7.27
C TRP A 38 -21.30 3.39 8.26
N GLU A 39 -21.06 2.82 9.45
CA GLU A 39 -20.08 3.37 10.39
C GLU A 39 -18.65 3.12 9.88
N HIS A 40 -18.42 1.92 9.34
CA HIS A 40 -17.14 1.46 8.83
C HIS A 40 -17.34 0.70 7.52
N VAL A 41 -16.40 0.90 6.59
CA VAL A 41 -16.32 0.10 5.36
C VAL A 41 -15.00 -0.65 5.38
N LEU A 42 -15.08 -1.97 5.52
CA LEU A 42 -13.90 -2.84 5.54
C LEU A 42 -13.59 -3.31 4.12
N VAL A 43 -12.34 -3.18 3.69
CA VAL A 43 -11.92 -3.53 2.32
C VAL A 43 -10.70 -4.44 2.38
N GLU A 44 -10.83 -5.65 1.86
CA GLU A 44 -9.71 -6.57 1.72
C GLU A 44 -8.81 -6.15 0.53
N VAL A 45 -7.52 -5.92 0.79
CA VAL A 45 -6.63 -5.26 -0.18
C VAL A 45 -5.51 -6.14 -0.75
N ASP A 46 -5.25 -7.31 -0.18
CA ASP A 46 -4.04 -8.11 -0.40
C ASP A 46 -4.23 -9.39 -1.24
N ARG A 47 -5.37 -9.51 -1.95
CA ARG A 47 -5.72 -10.69 -2.78
C ARG A 47 -5.44 -10.52 -4.28
N SER A 48 -4.40 -9.80 -4.65
CA SER A 48 -4.12 -9.55 -6.07
C SER A 48 -3.19 -10.61 -6.68
N PRO A 49 -3.51 -11.19 -7.85
CA PRO A 49 -2.58 -12.05 -8.57
C PRO A 49 -1.39 -11.25 -9.10
N GLY A 50 -0.19 -11.80 -8.96
CA GLY A 50 1.06 -11.21 -9.44
C GLY A 50 2.00 -10.73 -8.31
N PRO A 51 3.06 -9.99 -8.65
CA PRO A 51 4.07 -9.56 -7.67
C PRO A 51 3.56 -8.47 -6.72
N ASP A 52 2.62 -7.63 -7.12
CA ASP A 52 2.02 -6.61 -6.25
C ASP A 52 0.76 -7.16 -5.57
N ARG A 53 0.92 -7.62 -4.32
CA ARG A 53 -0.19 -8.16 -3.51
C ARG A 53 -1.28 -7.12 -3.25
N PHE A 54 -0.89 -5.86 -3.18
CA PHE A 54 -1.76 -4.71 -2.86
C PHE A 54 -2.20 -3.94 -4.12
N ARG A 55 -2.17 -4.56 -5.30
CA ARG A 55 -2.56 -3.92 -6.57
C ARG A 55 -3.96 -3.32 -6.53
N ALA A 56 -4.89 -3.93 -5.78
CA ALA A 56 -6.26 -3.44 -5.62
C ALA A 56 -6.33 -1.98 -5.14
N VAL A 57 -5.37 -1.54 -4.31
CA VAL A 57 -5.30 -0.17 -3.74
C VAL A 57 -5.31 0.91 -4.83
N ALA A 58 -4.68 0.65 -5.97
CA ALA A 58 -4.54 1.57 -7.10
C ALA A 58 -5.89 2.11 -7.62
N GLY A 59 -6.94 1.29 -7.57
CA GLY A 59 -8.27 1.63 -8.07
C GLY A 59 -9.22 2.19 -7.02
N LEU A 60 -8.80 2.20 -5.75
CA LEU A 60 -9.67 2.54 -4.62
C LEU A 60 -9.61 4.02 -4.26
N GLY A 61 -8.47 4.70 -4.47
CA GLY A 61 -8.29 6.10 -4.05
C GLY A 61 -9.40 7.06 -4.51
N ALA A 62 -9.71 7.07 -5.80
CA ALA A 62 -10.77 7.91 -6.35
C ALA A 62 -12.19 7.52 -5.91
N ARG A 63 -12.38 6.28 -5.46
CA ARG A 63 -13.65 5.77 -4.94
C ARG A 63 -13.81 6.16 -3.46
N LEU A 64 -12.74 6.01 -2.69
CA LEU A 64 -12.70 6.35 -1.27
C LEU A 64 -12.77 7.87 -1.03
N ALA A 65 -12.16 8.69 -1.88
CA ALA A 65 -12.30 10.14 -1.83
C ALA A 65 -13.75 10.64 -2.00
N ARG A 66 -14.63 9.82 -2.57
CA ARG A 66 -16.07 10.11 -2.71
C ARG A 66 -16.92 9.51 -1.59
N ALA A 67 -16.36 8.61 -0.79
CA ALA A 67 -17.02 8.06 0.37
C ALA A 67 -17.15 9.17 1.41
N GLY A 68 -18.33 9.34 1.99
CA GLY A 68 -18.63 10.41 2.94
C GLY A 68 -17.95 10.22 4.30
N ARG A 69 -18.74 10.21 5.37
CA ARG A 69 -18.22 10.15 6.77
C ARG A 69 -17.64 8.79 7.16
N ALA A 70 -17.95 7.71 6.44
CA ALA A 70 -17.47 6.38 6.74
C ALA A 70 -16.01 6.23 6.29
N GLY A 71 -15.08 6.18 7.24
CA GLY A 71 -13.67 5.89 6.95
C GLY A 71 -13.52 4.44 6.47
N ALA A 72 -12.88 4.24 5.32
CA ALA A 72 -12.55 2.90 4.86
C ALA A 72 -11.33 2.34 5.60
N ILE A 73 -11.41 1.08 6.02
CA ILE A 73 -10.36 0.38 6.75
C ILE A 73 -9.89 -0.78 5.90
N ALA A 74 -8.58 -0.85 5.66
CA ALA A 74 -7.98 -1.94 4.91
C ALA A 74 -7.88 -3.19 5.80
N ILE A 75 -8.31 -4.34 5.28
CA ILE A 75 -8.03 -5.66 5.87
C ILE A 75 -6.84 -6.27 5.14
N THR A 76 -5.86 -6.74 5.91
CA THR A 76 -4.66 -7.41 5.41
C THR A 76 -4.50 -8.78 6.07
N ALA A 77 -3.92 -9.77 5.39
CA ALA A 77 -3.68 -11.10 5.96
C ALA A 77 -2.62 -11.10 7.07
N GLY A 78 -1.80 -10.06 7.16
CA GLY A 78 -0.81 -9.91 8.22
C GLY A 78 -0.30 -8.47 8.32
N ALA A 79 0.69 -8.28 9.18
CA ALA A 79 1.32 -6.99 9.41
C ALA A 79 1.87 -6.40 8.11
N VAL A 80 1.70 -5.08 7.94
CA VAL A 80 2.14 -4.35 6.74
C VAL A 80 3.25 -3.35 7.04
N GLY A 81 4.26 -3.33 6.17
CA GLY A 81 5.37 -2.39 6.25
C GLY A 81 4.99 -0.95 5.94
N ALA A 82 5.89 -0.02 6.26
CA ALA A 82 5.64 1.42 6.12
C ALA A 82 5.33 1.85 4.67
N ALA A 83 5.90 1.20 3.65
CA ALA A 83 5.62 1.50 2.26
C ALA A 83 4.16 1.16 1.87
N VAL A 84 3.64 0.01 2.31
CA VAL A 84 2.24 -0.37 2.10
C VAL A 84 1.31 0.57 2.86
N ARG A 85 1.64 0.91 4.12
CA ARG A 85 0.88 1.89 4.90
C ARG A 85 0.82 3.24 4.19
N LEU A 86 1.92 3.72 3.59
CA LEU A 86 1.90 4.93 2.77
C LEU A 86 0.94 4.82 1.57
N ARG A 87 0.93 3.67 0.85
CA ARG A 87 -0.02 3.47 -0.25
C ARG A 87 -1.47 3.55 0.19
N LEU A 88 -1.78 2.95 1.35
CA LEU A 88 -3.12 3.00 1.94
C LEU A 88 -3.48 4.45 2.33
N ALA A 89 -2.53 5.21 2.89
CA ALA A 89 -2.71 6.61 3.27
C ALA A 89 -3.04 7.47 2.05
N GLU A 90 -2.24 7.36 1.00
CA GLU A 90 -2.42 8.11 -0.25
C GLU A 90 -3.71 7.70 -0.99
N ALA A 91 -4.18 6.48 -0.79
CA ALA A 91 -5.47 6.02 -1.30
C ALA A 91 -6.67 6.46 -0.41
N GLY A 92 -6.44 7.15 0.70
CA GLY A 92 -7.50 7.68 1.56
C GLY A 92 -8.13 6.66 2.51
N PHE A 93 -7.41 5.57 2.83
CA PHE A 93 -7.82 4.69 3.92
C PHE A 93 -7.65 5.39 5.27
N ALA A 94 -8.65 5.28 6.14
CA ALA A 94 -8.61 5.80 7.51
C ALA A 94 -7.83 4.87 8.46
N GLY A 95 -7.72 3.58 8.12
CA GLY A 95 -7.07 2.61 8.97
C GLY A 95 -6.68 1.31 8.26
N VAL A 96 -5.97 0.46 9.01
CA VAL A 96 -5.57 -0.88 8.59
C VAL A 96 -5.69 -1.86 9.76
N VAL A 97 -6.19 -3.06 9.50
CA VAL A 97 -6.34 -4.13 10.48
C VAL A 97 -6.00 -5.48 9.88
N GLU A 98 -5.37 -6.34 10.67
CA GLU A 98 -5.06 -7.72 10.27
C GLU A 98 -6.31 -8.59 10.39
N ALA A 99 -6.53 -9.45 9.39
CA ALA A 99 -7.69 -10.35 9.33
C ALA A 99 -7.77 -11.27 10.57
N ASP A 100 -6.63 -11.82 11.00
CA ASP A 100 -6.54 -12.68 12.19
C ASP A 100 -6.89 -11.92 13.47
N ARG A 101 -6.42 -10.67 13.60
CA ARG A 101 -6.75 -9.81 14.75
C ARG A 101 -8.24 -9.50 14.79
N LEU A 102 -8.82 -9.19 13.63
CA LEU A 102 -10.24 -8.90 13.51
C LEU A 102 -11.11 -10.14 13.81
N ALA A 103 -10.69 -11.33 13.37
CA ALA A 103 -11.38 -12.59 13.68
C ALA A 103 -11.28 -12.95 15.17
N ALA A 104 -10.12 -12.75 15.79
CA ALA A 104 -9.90 -13.05 17.21
C ALA A 104 -10.59 -12.05 18.15
N ARG A 105 -10.72 -10.78 17.75
CA ARG A 105 -11.28 -9.70 18.57
C ARG A 105 -12.20 -8.79 17.74
N PRO A 106 -13.38 -9.27 17.32
CA PRO A 106 -14.28 -8.55 16.40
C PRO A 106 -14.83 -7.23 16.97
N GLY A 107 -14.82 -7.05 18.30
CA GLY A 107 -15.20 -5.79 18.95
C GLY A 107 -14.14 -4.69 18.91
N VAL A 108 -12.94 -4.96 18.39
CA VAL A 108 -11.80 -4.03 18.37
C VAL A 108 -11.69 -3.35 17.01
N LEU A 109 -12.74 -2.63 16.64
CA LEU A 109 -12.66 -1.57 15.63
C LEU A 109 -12.49 -0.21 16.33
N ASP A 110 -11.68 -0.18 17.40
CA ASP A 110 -11.33 1.08 18.06
C ASP A 110 -10.50 1.90 17.09
N ALA A 111 -11.07 3.02 16.65
CA ALA A 111 -10.50 3.93 15.67
C ALA A 111 -9.04 4.32 16.01
N ALA A 112 -8.67 4.41 17.29
CA ALA A 112 -7.31 4.73 17.69
C ALA A 112 -6.30 3.61 17.38
N GLU A 113 -6.70 2.34 17.50
CA GLU A 113 -5.81 1.20 17.29
C GLU A 113 -5.59 0.88 15.81
N ILE A 114 -6.59 1.16 14.98
CA ILE A 114 -6.55 0.89 13.54
C ILE A 114 -6.12 2.10 12.72
N ALA A 115 -6.03 3.29 13.33
CA ALA A 115 -5.72 4.53 12.64
C ALA A 115 -4.43 4.43 11.84
N LEU A 116 -4.52 4.88 10.58
CA LEU A 116 -3.35 5.04 9.75
C LEU A 116 -2.66 6.37 10.07
N GLU A 117 -1.32 6.36 10.06
CA GLU A 117 -0.55 7.61 10.13
C GLU A 117 -0.83 8.48 8.89
N ASP A 118 -0.74 9.80 9.05
CA ASP A 118 -0.85 10.75 7.95
C ASP A 118 0.19 10.47 6.84
N ALA A 119 -0.22 10.64 5.58
CA ALA A 119 0.63 10.37 4.43
C ALA A 119 1.91 11.23 4.44
N GLY A 120 1.83 12.51 4.79
CA GLY A 120 2.98 13.40 4.88
C GLY A 120 3.99 12.94 5.94
N HIS A 121 3.50 12.50 7.09
CA HIS A 121 4.35 11.92 8.14
C HIS A 121 5.03 10.63 7.66
N LEU A 122 4.27 9.74 7.02
CA LEU A 122 4.79 8.50 6.44
C LEU A 122 5.87 8.76 5.38
N ARG A 123 5.67 9.75 4.50
CA ARG A 123 6.66 10.15 3.49
C ARG A 123 7.94 10.67 4.11
N SER A 124 7.82 11.56 5.10
CA SER A 124 8.97 12.09 5.85
C SER A 124 9.79 10.97 6.50
N ARG A 125 9.13 10.03 7.16
CA ARG A 125 9.80 8.86 7.79
C ARG A 125 10.48 7.94 6.77
N LEU A 126 9.89 7.79 5.59
CA LEU A 126 10.46 7.04 4.47
C LEU A 126 11.54 7.82 3.69
N GLY A 127 11.80 9.07 4.08
CA GLY A 127 12.75 9.95 3.42
C GLY A 127 12.35 10.30 2.00
N LEU A 128 11.05 10.42 1.71
CA LEU A 128 10.48 10.84 0.44
C LEU A 128 10.03 12.31 0.51
N ALA A 129 10.11 13.02 -0.62
CA ALA A 129 9.58 14.38 -0.74
C ALA A 129 8.05 14.41 -0.55
N ALA A 130 7.52 15.45 0.08
CA ALA A 130 6.10 15.53 0.45
C ALA A 130 5.16 15.54 -0.78
N GLU A 131 5.62 16.15 -1.87
CA GLU A 131 4.89 16.35 -3.13
C GLU A 131 4.88 15.14 -4.06
N GLY A 132 5.65 14.09 -3.77
CA GLY A 132 5.66 12.89 -4.60
C GLY A 132 4.38 12.06 -4.45
N ALA A 133 4.11 11.22 -5.44
CA ALA A 133 2.98 10.31 -5.47
C ALA A 133 3.48 8.87 -5.66
N LEU A 134 3.19 7.99 -4.69
CA LEU A 134 3.72 6.63 -4.71
C LEU A 134 3.01 5.77 -5.76
N GLU A 135 1.68 5.80 -5.80
CA GLU A 135 0.90 4.90 -6.66
C GLU A 135 1.20 5.07 -8.17
N PRO A 136 1.31 6.28 -8.74
CA PRO A 136 1.71 6.45 -10.14
C PRO A 136 3.09 5.84 -10.45
N PHE A 137 4.04 5.91 -9.52
CA PHE A 137 5.34 5.28 -9.68
C PHE A 137 5.25 3.74 -9.64
N LEU A 138 4.46 3.19 -8.71
CA LEU A 138 4.23 1.74 -8.63
C LEU A 138 3.51 1.20 -9.85
N GLN A 139 2.59 1.95 -10.46
CA GLN A 139 1.96 1.59 -11.73
C GLN A 139 2.99 1.38 -12.84
N VAL A 140 4.01 2.25 -12.93
CA VAL A 140 5.12 2.06 -13.88
C VAL A 140 5.91 0.79 -13.53
N CYS A 141 6.20 0.56 -12.25
CA CYS A 141 6.96 -0.61 -11.81
C CYS A 141 6.26 -1.94 -12.16
N ARG A 142 4.92 -1.98 -12.15
CA ARG A 142 4.14 -3.17 -12.55
C ARG A 142 4.33 -3.56 -14.03
N SER A 143 4.79 -2.66 -14.88
CA SER A 143 5.11 -2.98 -16.29
C SER A 143 6.37 -3.83 -16.44
N MET A 144 7.20 -3.91 -15.39
CA MET A 144 8.39 -4.74 -15.39
C MET A 144 8.04 -6.22 -15.19
N PRO A 145 8.81 -7.15 -15.77
CA PRO A 145 8.62 -8.58 -15.55
C PRO A 145 8.67 -8.94 -14.07
N ALA A 146 7.80 -9.84 -13.61
CA ALA A 146 7.72 -10.26 -12.20
C ALA A 146 9.05 -10.80 -11.64
N ALA A 147 9.89 -11.39 -12.49
CA ALA A 147 11.24 -11.87 -12.11
C ALA A 147 12.12 -10.76 -11.50
N VAL A 148 11.98 -9.52 -11.97
CA VAL A 148 12.71 -8.34 -11.45
C VAL A 148 12.36 -8.09 -9.98
N TRP A 149 11.12 -8.35 -9.61
CA TRP A 149 10.60 -8.08 -8.27
C TRP A 149 10.70 -9.28 -7.36
N ASN A 150 10.56 -10.51 -7.86
CA ASN A 150 10.48 -11.71 -7.02
C ASN A 150 11.84 -12.16 -6.48
N ASP A 151 12.95 -11.93 -7.18
CA ASP A 151 14.29 -12.38 -6.77
C ASP A 151 14.84 -11.60 -5.55
N PRO A 152 14.89 -12.15 -4.33
CA PRO A 152 15.37 -11.38 -3.17
C PRO A 152 16.85 -10.95 -3.29
N THR A 153 17.66 -11.68 -4.06
CA THR A 153 19.10 -11.43 -4.18
C THR A 153 19.45 -10.20 -5.04
N GLY A 154 18.50 -9.72 -5.84
CA GLY A 154 18.74 -8.63 -6.79
C GLY A 154 19.56 -9.02 -8.03
N ALA A 155 19.89 -10.31 -8.19
CA ALA A 155 20.62 -10.82 -9.35
C ALA A 155 19.82 -10.70 -10.66
N SER A 156 18.48 -10.71 -10.58
CA SER A 156 17.58 -10.32 -11.66
C SER A 156 17.70 -8.81 -11.92
N ALA A 157 18.83 -8.39 -12.49
CA ALA A 157 19.04 -7.04 -12.96
C ALA A 157 17.99 -6.76 -14.06
N ALA A 158 17.12 -5.78 -13.80
CA ALA A 158 16.48 -5.09 -14.90
C ALA A 158 17.58 -4.67 -15.89
N ALA A 159 17.35 -4.85 -17.20
CA ALA A 159 18.33 -4.41 -18.20
C ALA A 159 18.84 -2.99 -17.85
N PRO A 160 20.16 -2.71 -17.86
CA PRO A 160 20.73 -1.52 -17.23
C PRO A 160 20.03 -0.19 -17.59
N GLY A 161 19.55 -0.06 -18.83
CA GLY A 161 18.77 1.11 -19.26
C GLY A 161 17.42 1.25 -18.55
N ARG A 162 16.70 0.16 -18.30
CA ARG A 162 15.40 0.16 -17.58
C ARG A 162 15.58 0.52 -16.10
N ALA A 163 16.63 0.01 -15.46
CA ALA A 163 16.95 0.36 -14.07
C ALA A 163 17.21 1.86 -13.93
N SER A 164 18.04 2.44 -14.82
CA SER A 164 18.32 3.88 -14.82
C SER A 164 17.07 4.73 -15.01
N VAL A 165 16.17 4.33 -15.92
CA VAL A 165 14.88 5.02 -16.13
C VAL A 165 14.02 4.98 -14.87
N LEU A 166 13.87 3.81 -14.24
CA LEU A 166 13.08 3.68 -13.02
C LEU A 166 13.66 4.51 -11.86
N CYS A 167 14.98 4.62 -11.74
CA CYS A 167 15.59 5.44 -10.71
C CYS A 167 15.25 6.94 -10.90
N ARG A 168 15.27 7.43 -12.14
CA ARG A 168 14.84 8.81 -12.43
C ARG A 168 13.35 9.01 -12.19
N LEU A 169 12.52 8.02 -12.52
CA LEU A 169 11.08 8.09 -12.26
C LEU A 169 10.78 8.03 -10.75
N ALA A 170 11.56 7.29 -9.97
CA ALA A 170 11.43 7.26 -8.51
C ALA A 170 11.72 8.65 -7.92
N GLU A 171 12.75 9.33 -8.40
CA GLU A 171 13.04 10.72 -8.02
C GLU A 171 11.91 11.67 -8.45
N ASN A 172 11.53 11.67 -9.72
CA ASN A 172 10.61 12.66 -10.28
C ASN A 172 9.14 12.45 -9.89
N ILE A 173 8.72 11.22 -9.62
CA ILE A 173 7.31 10.87 -9.35
C ILE A 173 7.13 10.53 -7.88
N ALA A 174 7.88 9.55 -7.37
CA ALA A 174 7.73 9.10 -5.99
C ALA A 174 8.49 9.98 -4.98
N GLY A 175 9.23 11.00 -5.44
CA GLY A 175 9.93 11.95 -4.57
C GLY A 175 11.15 11.35 -3.86
N PHE A 176 11.82 10.37 -4.46
CA PHE A 176 13.06 9.85 -3.88
C PHE A 176 14.15 10.92 -3.89
N PRO A 177 14.90 11.09 -2.79
CA PRO A 177 16.02 12.01 -2.79
C PRO A 177 17.12 11.45 -3.69
N GLY A 178 17.67 12.30 -4.56
CA GLY A 178 18.91 12.00 -5.26
C GLY A 178 20.04 11.73 -4.27
N THR A 179 21.03 10.96 -4.70
CA THR A 179 22.28 10.79 -3.97
C THR A 179 23.08 12.09 -4.12
N ARG A 180 23.18 12.89 -3.04
CA ARG A 180 24.06 14.06 -3.02
C ARG A 180 25.50 13.58 -3.10
N ALA A 181 26.19 13.86 -4.20
CA ALA A 181 27.65 13.89 -4.20
C ALA A 181 28.07 15.09 -3.33
N ALA A 182 28.88 14.84 -2.31
CA ALA A 182 29.31 15.83 -1.33
C ALA A 182 30.23 16.90 -1.93
N PHE A 183 29.71 17.88 -2.67
CA PHE A 183 30.48 19.07 -3.10
C PHE A 183 29.62 20.34 -3.07
N PRO A 184 29.84 21.27 -2.10
CA PRO A 184 28.92 22.38 -1.83
C PRO A 184 29.09 23.62 -2.71
N HIS A 185 30.08 23.68 -3.62
CA HIS A 185 30.49 24.97 -4.18
C HIS A 185 30.41 25.12 -5.71
N PHE A 186 30.18 24.05 -6.46
CA PHE A 186 29.81 24.08 -7.89
C PHE A 186 29.06 22.76 -8.16
N GLY A 187 27.73 22.75 -8.14
CA GLY A 187 27.00 21.48 -7.93
C GLY A 187 26.54 20.78 -9.21
N PRO A 188 27.03 19.58 -9.56
CA PRO A 188 26.37 18.72 -10.54
C PRO A 188 24.97 18.34 -10.01
N ARG A 189 23.98 18.15 -10.91
CA ARG A 189 22.67 17.56 -10.54
C ARG A 189 22.91 16.37 -9.62
N ALA A 190 22.19 16.30 -8.49
CA ALA A 190 22.23 15.13 -7.62
C ALA A 190 22.03 13.87 -8.47
N ALA A 191 22.85 12.85 -8.25
CA ALA A 191 22.68 11.62 -9.00
C ALA A 191 21.35 10.97 -8.59
N PRO A 192 20.64 10.29 -9.50
CA PRO A 192 19.38 9.63 -9.15
C PRO A 192 19.58 8.61 -8.03
N PRO A 193 18.50 8.19 -7.34
CA PRO A 193 18.59 7.15 -6.32
C PRO A 193 19.18 5.86 -6.89
N SER A 194 19.84 5.06 -6.04
CA SER A 194 20.39 3.77 -6.48
C SER A 194 19.29 2.77 -6.81
N TRP A 195 19.58 1.87 -7.76
CA TRP A 195 18.67 0.79 -8.14
C TRP A 195 18.27 -0.06 -6.94
N ASP A 196 19.22 -0.43 -6.08
CA ASP A 196 18.95 -1.28 -4.92
C ASP A 196 17.97 -0.63 -3.94
N ARG A 197 18.11 0.68 -3.70
CA ARG A 197 17.20 1.44 -2.84
C ARG A 197 15.79 1.50 -3.44
N VAL A 198 15.70 1.80 -4.73
CA VAL A 198 14.42 1.87 -5.45
C VAL A 198 13.75 0.50 -5.45
N ARG A 199 14.50 -0.55 -5.75
CA ARG A 199 14.02 -1.93 -5.82
C ARG A 199 13.54 -2.44 -4.47
N ALA A 200 14.32 -2.25 -3.41
CA ALA A 200 13.93 -2.62 -2.05
C ALA A 200 12.62 -1.94 -1.67
N PHE A 201 12.48 -0.64 -1.94
CA PHE A 201 11.26 0.08 -1.63
C PHE A 201 10.06 -0.35 -2.49
N VAL A 202 10.23 -0.65 -3.78
CA VAL A 202 9.15 -1.18 -4.62
C VAL A 202 8.69 -2.55 -4.13
N ARG A 203 9.64 -3.43 -3.74
CA ARG A 203 9.32 -4.71 -3.11
C ARG A 203 8.55 -4.54 -1.81
N ALA A 204 8.97 -3.61 -0.95
CA ALA A 204 8.24 -3.21 0.25
C ALA A 204 6.81 -2.80 -0.08
N GLY A 205 6.66 -1.92 -1.06
CA GLY A 205 5.36 -1.42 -1.52
C GLY A 205 4.48 -2.53 -2.07
N PHE A 206 5.05 -3.54 -2.72
CA PHE A 206 4.35 -4.70 -3.26
C PHE A 206 4.01 -5.77 -2.21
N GLY A 207 4.52 -5.65 -0.99
CA GLY A 207 4.37 -6.66 0.05
C GLY A 207 5.26 -7.89 -0.15
N LEU A 208 6.44 -7.69 -0.74
CA LEU A 208 7.44 -8.74 -1.01
C LEU A 208 8.63 -8.72 -0.05
N ASP A 209 8.54 -7.90 1.00
CA ASP A 209 9.51 -7.87 2.08
C ASP A 209 9.00 -8.84 3.15
N ASP A 210 9.66 -10.00 3.23
CA ASP A 210 9.54 -10.94 4.35
C ASP A 210 10.59 -10.58 5.42
#